data_AF-A0A9D9HMM0-F1
#
_entry.id   AF-A0A9D9HMM0-F1
#
_cell.length_a   1.000
_cell.length_b   1.000
_cell.length_c   1.000
_cell.angle_alpha   90.00
_cell.angle_beta   90.00
_cell.angle_gamma   90.00
#
_symmetry.space_group_name_H-M   'P 1'
#
loop_
_entity.id
_entity.type
_entity.pdbx_description
1 polymer ?
#
loop_
_entity_poly.entity_id
_entity_poly.type
_entity_poly.pdbx_seq_one_letter_code
_entity_poly.pdbx_strand_id
1 'polypeptide(L)'
;MKNFITAFVFLSAAVAASAQDALTSEYNYSPFRRIVVNDGFDFSIVNSEDYSVRLSADADIFTYAHAFVKDSTLFLELDSEAFPSDVKKRLSGKDSPVLFLRAEIGVPDIDVVEIHDNAVMDSKEPFTCGNVSLVVDGSAMIAGLEISADCVSLDLTRNSSASVSVKADSLKVVSSALASVTVAGSTVYSAFKALGNSSLTVNCVSDECRIASESAAEVSVSGKADVFSVTGRAGSIVNAEDMLSDKADVSLSMASHCTLGKTDSLSVDLIGGSHLIVDGNPPIQISRILSSSVTHPE
;
A
#
# COMPACT_ATOMS: atom_id res chain seq x y z
N MET A 1 31.97 -15.69 -19.02
CA MET A 1 31.02 -16.77 -19.34
C MET A 1 29.67 -16.11 -19.56
N LYS A 2 29.18 -16.08 -20.80
CA LYS A 2 27.90 -15.44 -21.17
C LYS A 2 26.83 -16.52 -21.04
N ASN A 3 26.01 -16.47 -20.00
CA ASN A 3 24.89 -17.39 -19.85
C ASN A 3 23.74 -16.89 -20.73
N PHE A 4 23.33 -17.74 -21.67
CA PHE A 4 22.16 -17.55 -22.51
C PHE A 4 20.90 -17.66 -21.62
N ILE A 5 20.06 -16.63 -21.63
CA ILE A 5 18.70 -16.68 -21.11
C ILE A 5 17.82 -17.22 -22.24
N THR A 6 17.23 -18.40 -22.04
CA THR A 6 16.27 -18.97 -22.99
C THR A 6 14.87 -18.57 -22.55
N ALA A 7 14.30 -17.55 -23.18
CA ALA A 7 12.86 -17.25 -23.08
C ALA A 7 12.12 -18.10 -24.12
N PHE A 8 11.18 -18.94 -23.69
CA PHE A 8 10.23 -19.60 -24.59
C PHE A 8 9.01 -18.68 -24.75
N VAL A 9 8.79 -18.19 -25.97
CA VAL A 9 7.61 -17.38 -26.31
C VAL A 9 6.54 -18.31 -26.86
N PHE A 10 5.43 -18.48 -26.15
CA PHE A 10 4.21 -19.07 -26.69
C PHE A 10 3.25 -17.93 -27.06
N LEU A 11 3.15 -17.63 -28.36
CA LEU A 11 2.17 -16.68 -28.88
C LEU A 11 0.86 -17.41 -29.17
N SER A 12 -0.02 -17.49 -28.17
CA SER A 12 -1.40 -17.94 -28.39
C SER A 12 -2.28 -16.73 -28.73
N ALA A 13 -2.68 -16.60 -30.00
CA ALA A 13 -3.68 -15.61 -30.41
C ALA A 13 -5.09 -16.06 -29.96
N ALA A 14 -5.48 -15.73 -28.73
CA ALA A 14 -6.86 -15.84 -28.30
C ALA A 14 -7.59 -14.52 -28.60
N VAL A 15 -8.47 -14.53 -29.61
CA VAL A 15 -9.30 -13.38 -29.96
C VAL A 15 -10.44 -13.30 -28.94
N ALA A 16 -10.30 -12.46 -27.92
CA ALA A 16 -11.41 -12.09 -27.06
C ALA A 16 -12.26 -11.02 -27.78
N ALA A 17 -13.54 -11.30 -27.96
CA ALA A 17 -14.47 -10.41 -28.62
C ALA A 17 -14.74 -9.15 -27.78
N SER A 18 -14.63 -8.00 -28.46
CA SER A 18 -14.87 -6.62 -28.04
C SER A 18 -13.85 -5.99 -27.07
N ALA A 19 -12.67 -5.69 -27.59
CA ALA A 19 -11.96 -4.42 -27.37
C ALA A 19 -10.92 -4.25 -28.49
N GLN A 20 -10.67 -3.01 -28.86
CA GLN A 20 -9.70 -2.51 -29.84
C GLN A 20 -8.37 -3.30 -29.87
N ASP A 21 -7.83 -3.58 -31.07
CA ASP A 21 -6.60 -4.33 -31.43
C ASP A 21 -5.53 -4.59 -30.33
N ALA A 22 -5.85 -5.39 -29.30
CA ALA A 22 -4.91 -5.74 -28.24
C ALA A 22 -4.15 -7.04 -28.60
N LEU A 23 -2.84 -7.03 -28.43
CA LEU A 23 -1.99 -8.21 -28.50
C LEU A 23 -1.77 -8.78 -27.11
N THR A 24 -1.57 -10.10 -27.02
CA THR A 24 -1.25 -10.80 -25.75
C THR A 24 -0.16 -11.83 -25.99
N SER A 25 0.77 -11.94 -25.05
CA SER A 25 1.79 -13.00 -25.03
C SER A 25 2.00 -13.51 -23.61
N GLU A 26 2.38 -14.77 -23.50
CA GLU A 26 2.67 -15.42 -22.24
C GLU A 26 4.13 -15.87 -22.22
N TYR A 27 4.81 -15.57 -21.11
CA TYR A 27 6.23 -15.81 -20.92
C TYR A 27 6.45 -16.54 -19.61
N ASN A 28 7.32 -17.55 -19.65
CA ASN A 28 7.84 -18.20 -18.44
C ASN A 28 9.26 -17.70 -18.17
N TYR A 29 9.58 -17.50 -16.89
CA TYR A 29 10.86 -16.97 -16.45
C TYR A 29 11.59 -17.91 -15.49
N SER A 30 12.88 -17.65 -15.33
CA SER A 30 13.61 -18.13 -14.16
C SER A 30 13.01 -17.54 -12.88
N PRO A 31 13.14 -18.24 -11.72
CA PRO A 31 12.64 -17.74 -10.44
C PRO A 31 13.05 -16.30 -10.12
N PHE A 32 12.08 -15.53 -9.64
CA PHE A 32 12.27 -14.17 -9.13
C PHE A 32 11.49 -13.99 -7.83
N ARG A 33 11.96 -13.10 -6.95
CA ARG A 33 11.30 -12.80 -5.66
C ARG A 33 10.99 -11.31 -5.49
N ARG A 34 11.37 -10.49 -6.47
CA ARG A 34 11.05 -9.06 -6.53
C ARG A 34 10.36 -8.73 -7.84
N ILE A 35 9.38 -7.84 -7.79
CA ILE A 35 8.70 -7.27 -8.95
C ILE A 35 8.89 -5.76 -8.89
N VAL A 36 9.27 -5.16 -10.02
CA VAL A 36 9.32 -3.71 -10.21
C VAL A 36 8.44 -3.37 -11.41
N VAL A 37 7.42 -2.56 -11.17
CA VAL A 37 6.49 -2.08 -12.20
C VAL A 37 6.62 -0.57 -12.30
N ASN A 38 6.97 -0.09 -13.48
CA ASN A 38 7.01 1.34 -13.79
C ASN A 38 5.90 1.69 -14.79
N ASP A 39 5.83 2.96 -15.17
CA ASP A 39 4.90 3.46 -16.20
C ASP A 39 3.41 3.24 -15.83
N GLY A 40 2.53 3.16 -16.83
CA GLY A 40 1.07 3.05 -16.65
C GLY A 40 0.54 1.63 -16.76
N PHE A 41 1.26 0.64 -16.21
CA PHE A 41 0.80 -0.76 -16.24
C PHE A 41 -0.37 -0.99 -15.26
N ASP A 42 -1.44 -1.61 -15.76
CA ASP A 42 -2.43 -2.29 -14.92
C ASP A 42 -1.94 -3.73 -14.68
N PHE A 43 -1.70 -4.15 -13.45
CA PHE A 43 -1.20 -5.50 -13.20
C PHE A 43 -1.83 -6.20 -12.00
N SER A 44 -1.74 -7.53 -12.01
CA SER A 44 -2.21 -8.40 -10.94
C SER A 44 -1.18 -9.48 -10.64
N ILE A 45 -1.11 -9.91 -9.38
CA ILE A 45 -0.32 -11.07 -8.96
C ILE A 45 -1.28 -12.20 -8.63
N VAL A 46 -1.00 -13.40 -9.11
CA VAL A 46 -1.80 -14.60 -8.85
C VAL A 46 -0.91 -15.72 -8.29
N ASN A 47 -1.46 -16.52 -7.39
CA ASN A 47 -0.76 -17.69 -6.86
C ASN A 47 -0.57 -18.71 -8.00
N SER A 48 0.67 -19.11 -8.25
CA SER A 48 1.03 -20.04 -9.33
C SER A 48 2.24 -20.88 -8.92
N GLU A 49 2.33 -22.13 -9.38
CA GLU A 49 3.55 -22.94 -9.17
C GLU A 49 4.71 -22.47 -10.07
N ASP A 50 4.38 -21.80 -11.17
CA ASP A 50 5.31 -21.28 -12.16
C ASP A 50 5.55 -19.77 -12.00
N TYR A 51 6.72 -19.33 -12.46
CA TYR A 51 7.08 -17.91 -12.62
C TYR A 51 6.71 -17.45 -14.03
N SER A 52 5.57 -16.80 -14.18
CA SER A 52 5.02 -16.45 -15.49
C SER A 52 4.52 -15.01 -15.56
N VAL A 53 4.48 -14.46 -16.77
CA VAL A 53 3.83 -13.18 -17.07
C VAL A 53 2.99 -13.34 -18.32
N ARG A 54 1.70 -13.01 -18.22
CA ARG A 54 0.83 -12.75 -19.35
C ARG A 54 0.75 -11.25 -19.58
N LEU A 55 1.37 -10.78 -20.66
CA LEU A 55 1.43 -9.37 -21.06
C LEU A 55 0.41 -9.09 -22.16
N SER A 56 -0.40 -8.06 -21.99
CA SER A 56 -1.37 -7.60 -22.98
C SER A 56 -1.26 -6.10 -23.20
N ALA A 57 -1.25 -5.64 -24.45
CA ALA A 57 -1.22 -4.20 -24.75
C ALA A 57 -1.80 -3.88 -26.13
N ASP A 58 -2.10 -2.60 -26.41
CA ASP A 58 -2.47 -2.17 -27.76
C ASP A 58 -1.39 -2.55 -28.80
N ALA A 59 -1.81 -3.01 -29.98
CA ALA A 59 -0.92 -3.59 -30.98
C ALA A 59 0.24 -2.67 -31.40
N ASP A 60 0.02 -1.35 -31.42
CA ASP A 60 1.02 -0.37 -31.85
C ASP A 60 2.03 0.02 -30.76
N ILE A 61 1.76 -0.31 -29.49
CA ILE A 61 2.72 -0.16 -28.39
C ILE A 61 3.28 -1.48 -27.88
N PHE A 62 2.68 -2.63 -28.23
CA PHE A 62 3.03 -3.95 -27.69
C PHE A 62 4.52 -4.31 -27.81
N THR A 63 5.19 -3.93 -28.91
CA THR A 63 6.63 -4.19 -29.11
C THR A 63 7.54 -3.45 -28.13
N TYR A 64 7.05 -2.38 -27.52
CA TYR A 64 7.78 -1.53 -26.57
C TYR A 64 7.41 -1.82 -25.11
N ALA A 65 6.42 -2.68 -24.88
CA ALA A 65 6.08 -3.20 -23.57
C ALA A 65 6.99 -4.39 -23.26
N HIS A 66 7.73 -4.30 -22.15
CA HIS A 66 8.75 -5.27 -21.80
C HIS A 66 8.46 -5.91 -20.46
N ALA A 67 8.55 -7.24 -20.44
CA ALA A 67 8.66 -8.05 -19.24
C ALA A 67 10.00 -8.79 -19.31
N PHE A 68 10.85 -8.64 -18.31
CA PHE A 68 12.13 -9.36 -18.25
C PHE A 68 12.59 -9.58 -16.82
N VAL A 69 13.33 -10.67 -16.60
CA VAL A 69 13.95 -10.96 -15.31
C VAL A 69 15.44 -10.67 -15.35
N LYS A 70 15.91 -9.89 -14.37
CA LYS A 70 17.33 -9.61 -14.14
C LYS A 70 17.59 -9.63 -12.64
N ASP A 71 18.66 -10.30 -12.22
CA ASP A 71 19.08 -10.38 -10.81
C ASP A 71 17.92 -10.81 -9.88
N SER A 72 17.16 -11.84 -10.29
CA SER A 72 15.97 -12.36 -9.58
C SER A 72 14.87 -11.33 -9.33
N THR A 73 14.83 -10.27 -10.14
CA THR A 73 13.79 -9.25 -10.16
C THR A 73 13.10 -9.27 -11.51
N LEU A 74 11.77 -9.35 -11.54
CA LEU A 74 10.95 -9.10 -12.71
C LEU A 74 10.76 -7.59 -12.87
N PHE A 75 11.00 -7.09 -14.08
CA PHE A 75 10.74 -5.71 -14.48
C PHE A 75 9.61 -5.68 -15.49
N LEU A 76 8.64 -4.80 -15.27
CA LEU A 76 7.63 -4.39 -16.24
C LEU A 76 7.84 -2.92 -16.59
N GLU A 77 8.15 -2.65 -17.85
CA GLU A 77 8.57 -1.33 -18.33
C GLU A 77 8.02 -1.05 -19.73
N LEU A 78 7.76 0.23 -20.04
CA LEU A 78 7.35 0.69 -21.35
C LEU A 78 8.43 1.61 -21.94
N ASP A 79 9.09 1.20 -23.01
CA ASP A 79 10.07 2.06 -23.71
C ASP A 79 9.36 3.12 -24.59
N SER A 80 8.75 4.10 -23.92
CA SER A 80 8.04 5.20 -24.56
C SER A 80 8.95 6.11 -25.38
N GLU A 81 10.26 6.12 -25.11
CA GLU A 81 11.22 6.91 -25.87
C GLU A 81 11.47 6.34 -27.26
N ALA A 82 11.38 5.02 -27.41
CA ALA A 82 11.44 4.34 -28.70
C ALA A 82 10.17 4.48 -29.56
N PHE A 83 9.10 5.09 -29.05
CA PHE A 83 7.87 5.25 -29.82
C PHE A 83 8.07 6.06 -31.11
N PRO A 84 7.48 5.63 -32.24
CA PRO A 84 7.39 6.42 -33.45
C PRO A 84 6.70 7.77 -33.20
N SER A 85 7.10 8.81 -33.96
CA SER A 85 6.64 10.18 -33.73
C SER A 85 5.12 10.37 -33.86
N ASP A 86 4.47 9.56 -34.69
CA ASP A 86 3.03 9.50 -34.89
C ASP A 86 2.32 8.89 -33.67
N VAL A 87 2.88 7.83 -33.09
CA VAL A 87 2.40 7.25 -31.82
C VAL A 87 2.53 8.27 -30.68
N LYS A 88 3.70 8.91 -30.53
CA LYS A 88 3.91 9.96 -29.51
C LYS A 88 2.88 11.09 -29.61
N LYS A 89 2.64 11.62 -30.82
CA LYS A 89 1.66 12.70 -31.05
C LYS A 89 0.23 12.31 -30.70
N ARG A 90 -0.15 11.06 -30.95
CA ARG A 90 -1.49 10.56 -30.64
C ARG A 90 -1.71 10.43 -29.13
N LEU A 91 -0.65 10.18 -28.35
CA LEU A 91 -0.70 9.93 -26.91
C LEU A 91 -0.41 11.17 -26.04
N SER A 92 0.08 12.28 -26.61
CA SER A 92 0.50 13.47 -25.86
C SER A 92 -0.59 14.57 -25.68
N GLY A 93 -1.84 14.29 -26.04
CA GLY A 93 -2.96 15.24 -26.03
C GLY A 93 -3.89 15.10 -24.82
N LYS A 94 -4.64 16.17 -24.50
CA LYS A 94 -5.64 16.15 -23.42
C LYS A 94 -6.75 15.11 -23.64
N ASP A 95 -7.09 14.86 -24.91
CA ASP A 95 -8.10 13.89 -25.34
C ASP A 95 -7.45 12.60 -25.89
N SER A 96 -6.19 12.33 -25.52
CA SER A 96 -5.51 11.11 -25.93
C SER A 96 -6.19 9.88 -25.35
N PRO A 97 -6.22 8.76 -26.11
CA PRO A 97 -6.76 7.51 -25.60
C PRO A 97 -5.94 7.04 -24.41
N VAL A 98 -6.61 6.41 -23.45
CA VAL A 98 -5.96 5.68 -22.36
C VAL A 98 -5.27 4.46 -22.99
N LEU A 99 -3.99 4.28 -22.69
CA LEU A 99 -3.23 3.13 -23.16
C LEU A 99 -3.74 1.86 -22.48
N PHE A 100 -4.01 0.82 -23.28
CA PHE A 100 -4.21 -0.51 -22.74
C PHE A 100 -2.84 -1.17 -22.55
N LEU A 101 -2.44 -1.37 -21.30
CA LEU A 101 -1.17 -1.99 -20.92
C LEU A 101 -1.38 -2.80 -19.64
N ARG A 102 -1.45 -4.14 -19.78
CA ARG A 102 -1.82 -5.05 -18.69
C ARG A 102 -0.83 -6.18 -18.50
N ALA A 103 -0.57 -6.57 -17.26
CA ALA A 103 0.19 -7.78 -16.93
C ALA A 103 -0.51 -8.62 -15.85
N GLU A 104 -0.53 -9.94 -16.03
CA GLU A 104 -0.87 -10.90 -14.98
C GLU A 104 0.39 -11.71 -14.64
N ILE A 105 0.80 -11.68 -13.39
CA ILE A 105 2.06 -12.24 -12.92
C ILE A 105 1.77 -13.45 -12.04
N GLY A 106 2.14 -14.64 -12.51
CA GLY A 106 2.06 -15.88 -11.72
C GLY A 106 3.34 -16.08 -10.93
N VAL A 107 3.22 -16.24 -9.60
CA VAL A 107 4.35 -16.60 -8.73
C VAL A 107 3.93 -17.51 -7.57
N PRO A 108 4.83 -18.38 -7.08
CA PRO A 108 4.56 -19.19 -5.89
C PRO A 108 4.78 -18.42 -4.59
N ASP A 109 5.66 -17.41 -4.60
CA ASP A 109 6.03 -16.61 -3.44
C ASP A 109 6.74 -15.33 -3.90
N ILE A 110 6.63 -14.24 -3.14
CA ILE A 110 7.24 -12.93 -3.45
C ILE A 110 7.68 -12.23 -2.17
N ASP A 111 8.85 -11.58 -2.20
CA ASP A 111 9.39 -10.80 -1.08
C ASP A 111 9.07 -9.31 -1.22
N VAL A 112 9.12 -8.79 -2.45
CA VAL A 112 9.06 -7.34 -2.70
C VAL A 112 8.28 -7.04 -3.98
N VAL A 113 7.36 -6.08 -3.90
CA VAL A 113 6.68 -5.48 -5.06
C VAL A 113 6.86 -3.97 -4.98
N GLU A 114 7.44 -3.39 -6.02
CA GLU A 114 7.62 -1.95 -6.15
C GLU A 114 6.78 -1.44 -7.32
N ILE A 115 5.97 -0.43 -7.04
CA ILE A 115 4.98 0.12 -7.96
C ILE A 115 5.25 1.61 -8.07
N HIS A 116 5.67 2.04 -9.25
CA HIS A 116 6.10 3.41 -9.50
C HIS A 116 5.19 4.11 -10.52
N ASP A 117 5.38 5.42 -10.64
CA ASP A 117 4.74 6.28 -11.64
C ASP A 117 3.21 6.22 -11.65
N ASN A 118 2.58 5.63 -12.66
CA ASN A 118 1.12 5.59 -12.80
C ASN A 118 0.60 4.15 -12.84
N ALA A 119 1.39 3.19 -12.36
CA ALA A 119 1.03 1.78 -12.39
C ALA A 119 -0.07 1.49 -11.37
N VAL A 120 -0.96 0.57 -11.72
CA VAL A 120 -2.10 0.16 -10.90
C VAL A 120 -2.03 -1.33 -10.66
N MET A 121 -1.96 -1.72 -9.39
CA MET A 121 -2.14 -3.10 -8.97
C MET A 121 -3.60 -3.35 -8.58
N ASP A 122 -4.20 -4.39 -9.14
CA ASP A 122 -5.53 -4.88 -8.74
C ASP A 122 -5.49 -6.41 -8.67
N SER A 123 -5.66 -6.99 -7.48
CA SER A 123 -5.75 -8.44 -7.31
C SER A 123 -7.18 -8.85 -7.02
N LYS A 124 -7.75 -9.66 -7.92
CA LYS A 124 -9.10 -10.23 -7.76
C LYS A 124 -9.14 -11.40 -6.79
N GLU A 125 -8.00 -12.01 -6.53
CA GLU A 125 -7.89 -13.19 -5.66
C GLU A 125 -6.96 -12.90 -4.48
N PRO A 126 -7.23 -13.50 -3.31
CA PRO A 126 -6.33 -13.42 -2.18
C PRO A 126 -4.96 -14.01 -2.52
N PHE A 127 -3.91 -13.30 -2.18
CA PHE A 127 -2.53 -13.72 -2.40
C PHE A 127 -1.92 -14.22 -1.09
N THR A 128 -1.26 -15.39 -1.13
CA THR A 128 -0.60 -15.98 0.04
C THR A 128 0.91 -16.02 -0.15
N CYS A 129 1.66 -15.51 0.82
CA CYS A 129 3.12 -15.48 0.77
C CYS A 129 3.72 -15.54 2.18
N GLY A 130 5.05 -15.68 2.28
CA GLY A 130 5.75 -15.62 3.58
C GLY A 130 5.79 -14.18 4.12
N ASN A 131 6.85 -13.45 3.77
CA ASN A 131 7.00 -12.04 4.13
C ASN A 131 6.98 -11.20 2.86
N VAL A 132 6.20 -10.11 2.85
CA VAL A 132 6.11 -9.24 1.68
C VAL A 132 6.27 -7.76 2.04
N SER A 133 7.04 -7.05 1.22
CA SER A 133 7.19 -5.61 1.24
C SER A 133 6.59 -5.00 -0.03
N LEU A 134 5.60 -4.15 0.13
CA LEU A 134 4.96 -3.38 -0.93
C LEU A 134 5.44 -1.94 -0.85
N VAL A 135 6.05 -1.42 -1.92
CA VAL A 135 6.51 -0.04 -2.02
C VAL A 135 5.74 0.64 -3.14
N VAL A 136 5.01 1.71 -2.84
CA VAL A 136 4.19 2.43 -3.80
C VAL A 136 4.63 3.89 -3.84
N ASP A 137 5.00 4.37 -5.02
CA ASP A 137 5.62 5.68 -5.19
C ASP A 137 5.08 6.41 -6.44
N GLY A 138 5.29 7.73 -6.51
CA GLY A 138 4.75 8.53 -7.61
C GLY A 138 3.24 8.77 -7.47
N SER A 139 2.49 8.38 -8.49
CA SER A 139 1.02 8.41 -8.54
C SER A 139 0.45 6.99 -8.62
N ALA A 140 1.26 5.98 -8.28
CA ALA A 140 0.88 4.59 -8.44
C ALA A 140 -0.15 4.16 -7.38
N MET A 141 -0.88 3.09 -7.67
CA MET A 141 -2.05 2.69 -6.92
C MET A 141 -2.11 1.19 -6.67
N ILE A 142 -2.51 0.80 -5.47
CA ILE A 142 -3.07 -0.53 -5.19
C ILE A 142 -4.58 -0.35 -5.03
N ALA A 143 -5.35 -0.71 -6.06
CA ALA A 143 -6.79 -0.49 -6.09
C ALA A 143 -7.55 -1.44 -5.16
N GLY A 144 -7.05 -2.66 -5.03
CA GLY A 144 -7.58 -3.69 -4.16
C GLY A 144 -6.60 -4.85 -4.06
N LEU A 145 -6.32 -5.29 -2.84
CA LEU A 145 -5.43 -6.40 -2.59
C LEU A 145 -5.81 -7.08 -1.28
N GLU A 146 -6.02 -8.39 -1.34
CA GLU A 146 -6.18 -9.24 -0.17
C GLU A 146 -4.93 -10.10 0.01
N ILE A 147 -4.28 -10.02 1.18
CA ILE A 147 -3.05 -10.76 1.49
C ILE A 147 -3.22 -11.57 2.77
N SER A 148 -2.78 -12.83 2.72
CA SER A 148 -2.46 -13.65 3.89
C SER A 148 -0.95 -13.91 3.94
N ALA A 149 -0.27 -13.47 4.99
CA ALA A 149 1.19 -13.57 5.10
C ALA A 149 1.67 -13.68 6.55
N ASP A 150 2.95 -13.98 6.79
CA ASP A 150 3.55 -13.90 8.12
C ASP A 150 3.78 -12.42 8.50
N CYS A 151 4.46 -11.66 7.62
CA CYS A 151 4.70 -10.23 7.80
C CYS A 151 4.37 -9.44 6.53
N VAL A 152 3.68 -8.32 6.68
CA VAL A 152 3.41 -7.36 5.61
C VAL A 152 4.01 -6.01 5.97
N SER A 153 4.80 -5.44 5.07
CA SER A 153 5.23 -4.04 5.11
C SER A 153 4.67 -3.31 3.91
N LEU A 154 4.06 -2.15 4.13
CA LEU A 154 3.52 -1.29 3.09
C LEU A 154 4.09 0.12 3.26
N ASP A 155 4.82 0.61 2.27
CA ASP A 155 5.44 1.95 2.27
C ASP A 155 4.90 2.77 1.09
N LEU A 156 4.25 3.89 1.39
CA LEU A 156 3.68 4.80 0.40
C LEU A 156 4.24 6.21 0.56
N THR A 157 4.55 6.81 -0.58
CA THR A 157 5.00 8.20 -0.64
C THR A 157 4.51 8.94 -1.89
N ARG A 158 4.80 10.25 -1.95
CA ARG A 158 4.26 11.20 -2.95
C ARG A 158 2.73 11.16 -3.01
N ASN A 159 2.12 10.95 -4.18
CA ASN A 159 0.67 10.96 -4.41
C ASN A 159 0.10 9.54 -4.54
N SER A 160 0.83 8.52 -4.09
CA SER A 160 0.42 7.13 -4.21
C SER A 160 -0.79 6.81 -3.34
N SER A 161 -1.51 5.74 -3.69
CA SER A 161 -2.65 5.27 -2.90
C SER A 161 -2.73 3.75 -2.79
N ALA A 162 -3.31 3.26 -1.70
CA ALA A 162 -3.53 1.83 -1.53
C ALA A 162 -4.82 1.52 -0.75
N SER A 163 -5.52 0.48 -1.19
CA SER A 163 -6.60 -0.19 -0.47
C SER A 163 -6.23 -1.65 -0.29
N VAL A 164 -5.95 -2.06 0.95
CA VAL A 164 -5.45 -3.40 1.27
C VAL A 164 -6.24 -4.05 2.41
N SER A 165 -6.44 -5.36 2.29
CA SER A 165 -7.01 -6.23 3.32
C SER A 165 -5.95 -7.27 3.71
N VAL A 166 -5.56 -7.32 4.98
CA VAL A 166 -4.40 -8.08 5.44
C VAL A 166 -4.77 -9.00 6.59
N LYS A 167 -4.37 -10.27 6.48
CA LYS A 167 -4.28 -11.21 7.58
C LYS A 167 -2.82 -11.62 7.77
N ALA A 168 -2.21 -11.23 8.89
CA ALA A 168 -0.79 -11.53 9.13
C ALA A 168 -0.41 -11.52 10.60
N ASP A 169 0.74 -12.09 10.98
CA ASP A 169 1.23 -11.94 12.35
C ASP A 169 1.65 -10.49 12.61
N SER A 170 2.34 -9.87 11.65
CA SER A 170 2.79 -8.48 11.74
C SER A 170 2.40 -7.66 10.52
N LEU A 171 1.85 -6.47 10.75
CA LEU A 171 1.59 -5.47 9.71
C LEU A 171 2.27 -4.14 10.05
N LYS A 172 3.05 -3.63 9.10
CA LYS A 172 3.63 -2.29 9.16
C LYS A 172 3.17 -1.47 7.97
N VAL A 173 2.71 -0.25 8.24
CA VAL A 173 2.32 0.71 7.18
C VAL A 173 3.02 2.02 7.43
N VAL A 174 3.64 2.58 6.40
CA VAL A 174 4.19 3.93 6.38
C VAL A 174 3.53 4.69 5.25
N SER A 175 2.87 5.80 5.57
CA SER A 175 2.28 6.73 4.60
C SER A 175 2.95 8.08 4.77
N SER A 176 3.37 8.70 3.66
CA SER A 176 4.12 9.95 3.69
C SER A 176 3.77 10.90 2.54
N ALA A 177 4.14 12.18 2.69
CA ALA A 177 3.88 13.25 1.73
C ALA A 177 2.39 13.52 1.50
N LEU A 178 1.80 13.02 0.41
CA LEU A 178 0.38 13.17 0.06
C LEU A 178 -0.29 11.81 -0.13
N ALA A 179 0.35 10.72 0.32
CA ALA A 179 -0.15 9.38 0.12
C ALA A 179 -1.46 9.14 0.90
N SER A 180 -2.32 8.31 0.33
CA SER A 180 -3.63 7.94 0.91
C SER A 180 -3.76 6.43 1.04
N VAL A 181 -3.94 5.94 2.26
CA VAL A 181 -3.95 4.50 2.54
C VAL A 181 -5.21 4.11 3.28
N THR A 182 -5.89 3.06 2.80
CA THR A 182 -6.97 2.38 3.51
C THR A 182 -6.54 0.94 3.80
N VAL A 183 -6.63 0.53 5.06
CA VAL A 183 -6.25 -0.80 5.51
C VAL A 183 -7.35 -1.45 6.33
N ALA A 184 -7.71 -2.68 5.99
CA ALA A 184 -8.41 -3.60 6.89
C ALA A 184 -7.42 -4.68 7.35
N GLY A 185 -7.17 -4.82 8.65
CA GLY A 185 -6.14 -5.70 9.20
C GLY A 185 -6.66 -6.63 10.29
N SER A 186 -6.33 -7.92 10.21
CA SER A 186 -6.47 -8.91 11.28
C SER A 186 -5.08 -9.44 11.61
N THR A 187 -4.51 -9.01 12.74
CA THR A 187 -3.08 -9.25 13.03
C THR A 187 -2.79 -9.57 14.49
N VAL A 188 -1.58 -10.02 14.81
CA VAL A 188 -1.11 -10.02 16.22
C VAL A 188 -0.55 -8.64 16.55
N TYR A 189 0.34 -8.13 15.70
CA TYR A 189 0.98 -6.83 15.86
C TYR A 189 0.74 -5.94 14.65
N SER A 190 0.34 -4.69 14.89
CA SER A 190 0.19 -3.69 13.84
C SER A 190 0.86 -2.36 14.22
N ALA A 191 1.58 -1.77 13.27
CA ALA A 191 2.26 -0.51 13.42
C ALA A 191 2.03 0.39 12.21
N PHE A 192 1.36 1.51 12.42
CA PHE A 192 1.04 2.46 11.38
C PHE A 192 1.72 3.79 11.63
N LYS A 193 2.39 4.30 10.60
CA LYS A 193 3.09 5.59 10.64
C LYS A 193 2.58 6.50 9.53
N ALA A 194 2.10 7.68 9.88
CA ALA A 194 1.65 8.71 8.95
C ALA A 194 2.52 9.97 9.08
N LEU A 195 2.96 10.53 7.96
CA LEU A 195 3.96 11.60 7.87
C LEU A 195 3.58 12.66 6.84
N GLY A 196 3.84 13.93 7.15
CA GLY A 196 3.51 15.03 6.23
C GLY A 196 1.99 15.13 6.07
N ASN A 197 1.50 15.51 4.88
CA ASN A 197 0.06 15.67 4.65
C ASN A 197 -0.61 14.35 4.20
N SER A 198 -0.09 13.20 4.63
CA SER A 198 -0.65 11.89 4.27
C SER A 198 -1.96 11.63 5.01
N SER A 199 -2.84 10.84 4.39
CA SER A 199 -4.06 10.32 5.01
C SER A 199 -3.96 8.80 5.20
N LEU A 200 -4.36 8.32 6.38
CA LEU A 200 -4.36 6.91 6.72
C LEU A 200 -5.67 6.53 7.40
N THR A 201 -6.41 5.59 6.81
CA THR A 201 -7.63 5.00 7.37
C THR A 201 -7.39 3.53 7.69
N VAL A 202 -7.63 3.14 8.94
CA VAL A 202 -7.35 1.79 9.43
C VAL A 202 -8.58 1.22 10.13
N ASN A 203 -8.95 0.00 9.76
CA ASN A 203 -9.81 -0.87 10.57
C ASN A 203 -8.99 -2.09 10.97
N CYS A 204 -8.65 -2.22 12.25
CA CYS A 204 -7.75 -3.25 12.73
C CYS A 204 -8.34 -4.07 13.89
N VAL A 205 -8.10 -5.37 13.85
CA VAL A 205 -8.24 -6.28 14.99
C VAL A 205 -6.85 -6.82 15.31
N SER A 206 -6.30 -6.48 16.48
CA SER A 206 -4.95 -6.91 16.85
C SER A 206 -4.69 -7.01 18.34
N ASP A 207 -3.78 -7.86 18.78
CA ASP A 207 -3.34 -7.85 20.18
C ASP A 207 -2.67 -6.50 20.51
N GLU A 208 -1.84 -5.98 19.60
CA GLU A 208 -1.23 -4.67 19.74
C GLU A 208 -1.32 -3.82 18.47
N CYS A 209 -1.86 -2.61 18.60
CA CYS A 209 -1.95 -1.60 17.54
C CYS A 209 -1.22 -0.32 17.95
N ARG A 210 -0.23 0.09 17.16
CA ARG A 210 0.55 1.31 17.38
C ARG A 210 0.36 2.30 16.24
N ILE A 211 0.01 3.54 16.58
CA ILE A 211 -0.11 4.67 15.67
C ILE A 211 1.00 5.68 15.97
N ALA A 212 1.73 6.09 14.94
CA ALA A 212 2.64 7.22 14.98
C ALA A 212 2.23 8.23 13.91
N SER A 213 1.79 9.42 14.30
CA SER A 213 1.38 10.48 13.37
C SER A 213 2.24 11.72 13.56
N GLU A 214 2.80 12.26 12.48
CA GLU A 214 3.67 13.43 12.50
C GLU A 214 3.36 14.41 11.36
N SER A 215 3.57 15.72 11.61
CA SER A 215 3.59 16.78 10.58
C SER A 215 2.30 16.96 9.80
N ALA A 216 1.21 17.34 10.47
CA ALA A 216 -0.14 17.54 9.89
C ALA A 216 -0.81 16.30 9.26
N ALA A 217 -0.25 15.10 9.46
CA ALA A 217 -0.86 13.87 9.01
C ALA A 217 -2.20 13.61 9.71
N GLU A 218 -3.14 13.03 8.96
CA GLU A 218 -4.47 12.66 9.44
C GLU A 218 -4.61 11.14 9.47
N VAL A 219 -4.90 10.60 10.66
CA VAL A 219 -5.13 9.16 10.87
C VAL A 219 -6.53 8.95 11.42
N SER A 220 -7.31 8.09 10.76
CA SER A 220 -8.56 7.55 11.28
C SER A 220 -8.36 6.07 11.57
N VAL A 221 -8.60 5.63 12.80
CA VAL A 221 -8.43 4.24 13.22
C VAL A 221 -9.67 3.73 13.96
N SER A 222 -10.03 2.51 13.66
CA SER A 222 -11.22 1.82 14.19
C SER A 222 -10.91 0.34 14.43
N GLY A 223 -11.78 -0.32 15.20
CA GLY A 223 -11.71 -1.76 15.44
C GLY A 223 -11.46 -2.11 16.91
N LYS A 224 -10.58 -3.10 17.16
CA LYS A 224 -10.30 -3.61 18.50
C LYS A 224 -8.82 -3.93 18.69
N ALA A 225 -8.24 -3.52 19.82
CA ALA A 225 -6.95 -4.05 20.26
C ALA A 225 -6.80 -4.25 21.76
N ASP A 226 -6.03 -5.24 22.20
CA ASP A 226 -5.78 -5.40 23.64
C ASP A 226 -4.91 -4.24 24.14
N VAL A 227 -3.91 -3.84 23.35
CA VAL A 227 -3.06 -2.66 23.60
C VAL A 227 -3.13 -1.72 22.40
N PHE A 228 -3.56 -0.48 22.64
CA PHE A 228 -3.61 0.57 21.65
C PHE A 228 -2.68 1.73 22.05
N SER A 229 -1.69 2.05 21.20
CA SER A 229 -0.74 3.12 21.48
C SER A 229 -0.80 4.21 20.41
N VAL A 230 -0.82 5.47 20.83
CA VAL A 230 -0.81 6.64 19.95
C VAL A 230 0.36 7.55 20.30
N THR A 231 1.19 7.84 19.31
CA THR A 231 2.19 8.91 19.36
C THR A 231 1.86 9.97 18.33
N GLY A 232 1.50 11.18 18.78
CA GLY A 232 1.21 12.33 17.92
C GLY A 232 2.27 13.43 18.08
N ARG A 233 2.77 13.96 16.96
CA ARG A 233 3.73 15.09 16.95
C ARG A 233 3.41 16.12 15.87
N ALA A 234 3.81 17.36 16.13
CA ALA A 234 3.85 18.46 15.15
C ALA A 234 2.51 18.66 14.41
N GLY A 235 1.44 18.92 15.18
CA GLY A 235 0.12 19.24 14.64
C GLY A 235 -0.63 18.07 14.00
N SER A 236 -0.20 16.83 14.25
CA SER A 236 -0.88 15.64 13.75
C SER A 236 -2.28 15.45 14.36
N ILE A 237 -3.18 14.81 13.62
CA ILE A 237 -4.53 14.47 14.07
C ILE A 237 -4.71 12.95 14.03
N VAL A 238 -5.19 12.37 15.13
CA VAL A 238 -5.55 10.95 15.22
C VAL A 238 -6.99 10.83 15.73
N ASN A 239 -7.91 10.40 14.87
CA ASN A 239 -9.26 10.02 15.26
C ASN A 239 -9.32 8.52 15.52
N ALA A 240 -9.52 8.13 16.78
CA ALA A 240 -9.66 6.76 17.24
C ALA A 240 -10.96 6.55 18.04
N GLU A 241 -12.00 7.34 17.76
CA GLU A 241 -13.30 7.27 18.46
C GLU A 241 -13.94 5.87 18.37
N ASP A 242 -13.82 5.22 17.20
CA ASP A 242 -14.35 3.88 16.92
C ASP A 242 -13.35 2.76 17.25
N MET A 243 -12.28 3.05 17.98
CA MET A 243 -11.30 2.06 18.44
C MET A 243 -11.61 1.61 19.87
N LEU A 244 -11.81 0.30 20.05
CA LEU A 244 -12.00 -0.31 21.36
C LEU A 244 -10.66 -0.89 21.86
N SER A 245 -10.33 -0.68 23.14
CA SER A 245 -9.13 -1.29 23.71
C SER A 245 -9.22 -1.69 25.18
N ASP A 246 -8.40 -2.65 25.60
CA ASP A 246 -8.26 -2.97 27.02
C ASP A 246 -7.30 -1.96 27.69
N LYS A 247 -6.23 -1.58 26.98
CA LYS A 247 -5.25 -0.60 27.44
C LYS A 247 -4.92 0.40 26.35
N ALA A 248 -4.91 1.69 26.71
CA ALA A 248 -4.49 2.76 25.84
C ALA A 248 -3.29 3.52 26.39
N ASP A 249 -2.28 3.75 25.55
CA ASP A 249 -1.11 4.58 25.84
C ASP A 249 -1.04 5.76 24.87
N VAL A 250 -1.24 6.98 25.35
CA VAL A 250 -1.31 8.18 24.50
C VAL A 250 -0.20 9.18 24.85
N SER A 251 0.67 9.46 23.87
CA SER A 251 1.75 10.45 23.94
C SER A 251 1.57 11.52 22.86
N LEU A 252 1.22 12.75 23.23
CA LEU A 252 1.03 13.86 22.28
C LEU A 252 1.99 15.01 22.57
N SER A 253 2.55 15.59 21.50
CA SER A 253 3.43 16.74 21.60
C SER A 253 3.22 17.74 20.46
N MET A 254 3.62 19.00 20.68
CA MET A 254 3.68 20.03 19.63
C MET A 254 2.33 20.23 18.92
N ALA A 255 1.31 20.57 19.70
CA ALA A 255 -0.05 20.87 19.23
C ALA A 255 -0.79 19.73 18.50
N SER A 256 -0.40 18.47 18.74
CA SER A 256 -1.13 17.31 18.23
C SER A 256 -2.46 17.06 18.95
N HIS A 257 -3.41 16.48 18.22
CA HIS A 257 -4.74 16.16 18.69
C HIS A 257 -5.03 14.65 18.56
N CYS A 258 -5.72 14.09 19.56
CA CYS A 258 -6.26 12.74 19.48
C CYS A 258 -7.66 12.67 20.09
N THR A 259 -8.58 12.00 19.38
CA THR A 259 -9.84 11.51 19.95
C THR A 259 -9.70 10.02 20.19
N LEU A 260 -9.96 9.56 21.40
CA LEU A 260 -9.80 8.17 21.83
C LEU A 260 -11.16 7.58 22.19
N GLY A 261 -11.47 6.42 21.61
CA GLY A 261 -12.63 5.61 21.95
C GLY A 261 -12.53 4.94 23.32
N LYS A 262 -13.43 3.98 23.57
CA LYS A 262 -13.53 3.31 24.88
C LYS A 262 -12.30 2.47 25.17
N THR A 263 -11.78 2.63 26.39
CA THR A 263 -10.71 1.81 26.92
C THR A 263 -10.97 1.41 28.37
N ASP A 264 -10.43 0.28 28.84
CA ASP A 264 -10.53 -0.12 30.25
C ASP A 264 -9.48 0.59 31.12
N SER A 265 -8.36 1.05 30.55
CA SER A 265 -7.33 1.82 31.27
C SER A 265 -6.52 2.70 30.33
N LEU A 266 -6.11 3.87 30.82
CA LEU A 266 -5.45 4.89 30.01
C LEU A 266 -4.18 5.43 30.68
N SER A 267 -3.09 5.49 29.93
CA SER A 267 -1.85 6.21 30.29
C SER A 267 -1.65 7.42 29.39
N VAL A 268 -1.29 8.58 29.95
CA VAL A 268 -1.15 9.83 29.18
C VAL A 268 0.16 10.58 29.44
N ASP A 269 0.77 11.07 28.37
CA ASP A 269 1.90 12.00 28.35
C ASP A 269 1.66 13.11 27.30
N LEU A 270 1.23 14.29 27.77
CA LEU A 270 0.79 15.38 26.88
C LEU A 270 1.62 16.64 27.11
N ILE A 271 2.26 17.17 26.06
CA ILE A 271 3.08 18.39 26.16
C ILE A 271 2.85 19.35 24.99
N GLY A 272 3.04 20.65 25.22
CA GLY A 272 3.21 21.62 24.15
C GLY A 272 1.94 21.91 23.34
N GLY A 273 0.82 22.15 24.00
CA GLY A 273 -0.43 22.58 23.34
C GLY A 273 -1.28 21.43 22.82
N SER A 274 -1.04 20.19 23.27
CA SER A 274 -1.74 19.02 22.77
C SER A 274 -3.09 18.80 23.44
N HIS A 275 -3.99 18.15 22.72
CA HIS A 275 -5.38 17.94 23.16
C HIS A 275 -5.80 16.48 22.97
N LEU A 276 -6.24 15.85 24.05
CA LEU A 276 -6.80 14.50 24.05
C LEU A 276 -8.28 14.54 24.44
N ILE A 277 -9.15 13.96 23.62
CA ILE A 277 -10.56 13.71 23.95
C ILE A 277 -10.70 12.22 24.25
N VAL A 278 -11.33 11.86 25.36
CA VAL A 278 -11.48 10.45 25.80
C VAL A 278 -12.96 10.13 26.00
N ASP A 279 -13.45 9.09 25.32
CA ASP A 279 -14.78 8.55 25.58
C ASP A 279 -14.82 7.74 26.90
N GLY A 280 -15.92 7.86 27.63
CA GLY A 280 -16.11 7.22 28.92
C GLY A 280 -15.25 7.82 30.05
N ASN A 281 -15.00 7.04 31.10
CA ASN A 281 -14.25 7.47 32.28
C ASN A 281 -13.31 6.36 32.77
N PRO A 282 -12.30 5.96 31.98
CA PRO A 282 -11.34 4.94 32.38
C PRO A 282 -10.48 5.43 33.56
N PRO A 283 -9.92 4.52 34.38
CA PRO A 283 -8.81 4.85 35.26
C PRO A 283 -7.64 5.43 34.45
N ILE A 284 -7.21 6.65 34.78
CA ILE A 284 -6.15 7.38 34.07
C ILE A 284 -4.87 7.42 34.91
N GLN A 285 -3.77 6.94 34.34
CA GLN A 285 -2.42 7.15 34.83
C GLN A 285 -1.78 8.35 34.10
N ILE A 286 -1.50 9.41 34.84
CA ILE A 286 -0.89 10.62 34.27
C ILE A 286 0.62 10.57 34.45
N SER A 287 1.36 10.51 33.34
CA SER A 287 2.81 10.70 33.35
C SER A 287 3.16 12.19 33.38
N ARG A 288 2.63 12.97 32.42
CA ARG A 288 2.79 14.43 32.35
C ARG A 288 1.63 15.09 31.60
N ILE A 289 1.26 16.30 32.02
CA ILE A 289 0.40 17.21 31.26
C ILE A 289 1.00 18.62 31.39
N LEU A 290 1.58 19.15 30.31
CA LEU A 290 2.26 20.45 30.29
C LEU A 290 1.71 21.32 29.15
N SER A 291 0.93 22.34 29.51
CA SER A 291 0.26 23.23 28.55
C SER A 291 -0.62 22.45 27.56
N SER A 292 -1.30 21.41 28.03
CA SER A 292 -2.11 20.48 27.25
C SER A 292 -3.40 20.15 28.03
N SER A 293 -4.38 19.54 27.39
CA SER A 293 -5.66 19.19 28.03
C SER A 293 -6.13 17.78 27.72
N VAL A 294 -6.86 17.21 28.68
CA VAL A 294 -7.70 16.01 28.51
C VAL A 294 -9.15 16.44 28.73
N THR A 295 -10.03 16.09 27.80
CA THR A 295 -11.47 16.40 27.87
C THR A 295 -12.31 15.17 27.55
N HIS A 296 -13.60 15.23 27.87
CA HIS A 296 -14.58 14.21 27.49
C HIS A 296 -15.58 14.82 26.49
N PRO A 297 -16.21 14.01 25.61
CA PRO A 297 -17.32 14.47 24.78
C PRO A 297 -18.44 15.06 25.64
N GLU A 298 -19.12 16.10 25.15
CA GLU A 298 -20.31 16.68 25.78
C GLU A 298 -21.54 15.77 25.64
#